data_AF-A0A537L3B7-F1
#
_entry.id   AF-A0A537L3B7-F1
#
_cell.length_a   1.000
_cell.length_b   1.000
_cell.length_c   1.000
_cell.angle_alpha   90.00
_cell.angle_beta   90.00
_cell.angle_gamma   90.00
#
_symmetry.space_group_name_H-M   'P 1'
#
loop_
_entity.id
_entity.type
_entity.pdbx_description
1 polymer ?
#
loop_
_entity_poly.entity_id
_entity_poly.type
_entity_poly.pdbx_seq_one_letter_code
_entity_poly.pdbx_strand_id
1 'polypeptide(L)' 'MATELPVRLERAKSALVKRLAGEPGFVGAGISRSDAGQYEIVVMVVEQTSPVLTKVPPRWQGIPVRTQVGGIPRKF' A
#
# COMPACT_ATOMS: atom_id res chain seq x y z
N MET A 1 19.68 5.68 13.00
CA MET A 1 18.94 4.57 13.61
C MET A 1 17.99 4.02 12.56
N ALA A 2 18.31 2.87 11.96
CA ALA A 2 17.38 2.19 11.05
C ALA A 2 16.27 1.61 11.93
N THR A 3 15.09 2.23 11.93
CA THR A 3 13.92 1.68 12.60
C THR A 3 13.69 0.30 12.02
N GLU A 4 13.96 -0.76 12.79
CA GLU A 4 13.67 -2.13 12.38
C GLU A 4 12.18 -2.21 12.10
N LEU A 5 11.82 -2.11 10.82
CA LEU A 5 10.45 -2.31 10.38
C LEU A 5 10.07 -3.72 10.84
N PRO A 6 8.97 -3.88 11.59
CA PRO A 6 8.58 -5.18 12.10
C PRO A 6 8.51 -6.18 10.94
N VAL A 7 9.19 -7.31 11.02
CA VAL A 7 9.22 -8.34 9.95
C VAL A 7 7.81 -8.73 9.51
N ARG A 8 6.84 -8.71 10.44
CA ARG A 8 5.42 -8.93 10.17
C ARG A 8 4.83 -7.91 9.18
N LEU A 9 5.23 -6.64 9.26
CA LEU A 9 4.75 -5.56 8.42
C LEU A 9 5.26 -5.68 6.98
N GLU A 10 6.55 -5.98 6.81
CA GLU A 10 7.15 -6.25 5.49
C GLU A 10 6.53 -7.49 4.81
N ARG A 11 6.26 -8.55 5.59
CA ARG A 11 5.55 -9.73 5.11
C ARG A 11 4.11 -9.42 4.72
N ALA A 12 3.39 -8.65 5.54
CA ALA A 12 2.03 -8.25 5.25
C ALA A 12 1.94 -7.39 3.98
N LYS A 13 2.84 -6.41 3.83
CA LYS A 13 3.00 -5.61 2.60
C LYS A 13 3.22 -6.52 1.39
N SER A 14 4.21 -7.42 1.46
CA SER A 14 4.54 -8.32 0.35
C SER A 14 3.36 -9.23 -0.04
N ALA A 15 2.61 -9.73 0.94
CA ALA A 15 1.42 -10.53 0.68
C ALA A 15 0.30 -9.71 0.02
N LEU A 16 0.12 -8.45 0.44
CA LEU A 16 -0.86 -7.56 -0.17
C LEU A 16 -0.47 -7.21 -1.62
N VAL A 17 0.81 -6.91 -1.86
CA VAL A 17 1.33 -6.68 -3.21
C VAL A 17 1.05 -7.89 -4.10
N LYS A 18 1.36 -9.11 -3.65
CA LYS A 18 1.09 -10.32 -4.44
C LYS A 18 -0.40 -10.51 -4.75
N ARG A 19 -1.29 -10.13 -3.82
CA ARG A 19 -2.75 -10.22 -4.04
C ARG A 19 -3.23 -9.23 -5.10
N LEU A 20 -2.62 -8.04 -5.16
CA LEU A 20 -3.04 -6.96 -6.05
C LEU A 20 -2.20 -6.91 -7.35
N ALA A 21 -1.09 -7.64 -7.42
CA ALA A 21 -0.27 -7.80 -8.61
C ALA A 21 -1.05 -8.57 -9.67
N GLY A 22 -1.62 -7.83 -10.62
CA GLY A 22 -2.54 -8.35 -11.63
C GLY A 22 -3.84 -7.56 -11.72
N GLU A 23 -4.10 -6.69 -10.73
CA GLU A 23 -5.26 -5.81 -10.76
C GLU A 23 -5.00 -4.56 -11.63
N PRO A 24 -5.90 -4.24 -12.58
CA PRO A 24 -5.79 -3.03 -13.36
C PRO A 24 -5.79 -1.79 -12.46
N GLY A 25 -4.77 -0.94 -12.66
CA GLY A 25 -4.58 0.29 -11.90
C GLY A 25 -3.77 0.14 -10.62
N PHE A 26 -3.29 -1.05 -10.26
CA PHE A 26 -2.32 -1.24 -9.17
C PHE A 26 -0.91 -0.80 -9.60
N VAL A 27 -0.27 0.05 -8.81
CA VAL A 27 1.11 0.52 -9.06
C VAL A 27 2.11 -0.16 -8.12
N GLY A 28 1.75 -0.26 -6.83
CA GLY A 28 2.63 -0.83 -5.81
C GLY A 28 2.09 -0.63 -4.40
N ALA A 29 2.86 -1.01 -3.39
CA ALA A 29 2.54 -0.69 -2.00
C ALA A 29 3.80 -0.31 -1.22
N GLY A 30 3.67 0.70 -0.37
CA GLY A 30 4.68 1.16 0.58
C GLY A 30 4.22 0.97 2.03
N ILE A 31 5.10 1.30 2.96
CA ILE A 31 4.75 1.42 4.39
C ILE A 31 4.94 2.88 4.76
N SER A 32 3.96 3.42 5.47
CA SER A 32 4.04 4.74 6.09
C SER A 32 3.82 4.60 7.59
N ARG A 33 4.24 5.62 8.33
CA ARG A 33 3.95 5.75 9.75
C ARG A 33 3.05 6.97 9.90
N SER A 34 1.85 6.75 10.43
CA SER A 34 0.92 7.82 10.76
C SER A 34 1.49 8.76 11.83
N ASP A 35 0.93 9.97 11.95
CA ASP A 35 1.27 10.94 12.99
C ASP A 35 1.06 10.40 14.41
N ALA A 36 0.14 9.43 14.57
CA ALA A 36 -0.08 8.70 15.83
C ALA A 36 1.02 7.64 16.12
N GLY A 37 2.04 7.55 15.27
CA GLY A 37 3.15 6.60 15.42
C GLY A 37 2.81 5.16 14.98
N GLN A 38 1.61 4.90 14.48
CA GLN A 38 1.18 3.60 13.99
C GLN A 38 1.61 3.37 12.54
N TYR A 39 2.15 2.18 12.25
CA TYR A 39 2.47 1.77 10.89
C TYR A 39 1.23 1.40 10.08
N GLU A 40 1.23 1.80 8.82
CA GLU A 40 0.18 1.53 7.84
C GLU A 40 0.77 1.13 6.48
N ILE A 41 0.02 0.36 5.71
CA ILE A 41 0.38 0.00 4.33
C ILE A 41 -0.30 0.98 3.40
N VAL A 42 0.47 1.60 2.50
CA VAL A 42 -0.02 2.55 1.51
C VAL A 42 -0.05 1.87 0.15
N VAL A 43 -1.23 1.59 -0.38
CA VAL A 43 -1.39 1.05 -1.73
C VAL A 43 -1.42 2.20 -2.73
N MET A 44 -0.50 2.16 -3.68
CA MET A 44 -0.42 3.13 -4.78
C MET A 44 -1.26 2.63 -5.96
N VAL A 45 -2.13 3.50 -6.46
CA VAL A 45 -2.98 3.24 -7.63
C VAL A 45 -2.81 4.34 -8.67
N VAL A 46 -3.06 4.04 -9.94
CA VAL A 46 -2.93 4.97 -11.07
C VAL A 46 -3.95 6.11 -10.99
N GLU A 47 -5.21 5.79 -10.68
CA GLU A 47 -6.31 6.76 -10.69
C GLU A 47 -7.39 6.42 -9.65
N GLN A 48 -8.18 7.43 -9.23
CA GLN A 48 -9.25 7.28 -8.22
C GLN A 48 -10.44 6.41 -8.68
N THR A 49 -10.49 6.11 -9.97
CA THR A 49 -11.50 5.25 -10.62
C THR A 49 -11.00 3.82 -10.82
N SER A 50 -9.78 3.50 -10.37
CA SER A 50 -9.20 2.18 -10.59
C SER A 50 -10.03 1.08 -9.90
N PRO A 51 -10.37 -0.02 -10.59
CA PRO A 51 -11.15 -1.11 -10.01
C PRO A 51 -10.45 -1.75 -8.81
N VAL A 52 -9.11 -1.68 -8.75
CA VAL A 52 -8.31 -2.14 -7.60
C VAL A 52 -8.76 -1.52 -6.27
N LEU A 53 -9.29 -0.29 -6.26
CA LEU A 53 -9.73 0.39 -5.03
C LEU A 53 -10.81 -0.40 -4.29
N THR A 54 -11.70 -1.06 -5.03
CA THR A 54 -12.74 -1.93 -4.44
C THR A 54 -12.17 -3.23 -3.86
N LYS A 55 -10.96 -3.60 -4.26
CA LYS A 55 -10.26 -4.83 -3.86
C LYS A 55 -9.21 -4.59 -2.78
N VAL A 56 -8.82 -3.33 -2.53
CA VAL A 56 -7.95 -2.96 -1.41
C VAL A 56 -8.78 -2.97 -0.13
N PRO A 57 -8.50 -3.88 0.81
CA PRO A 57 -9.21 -3.88 2.08
C PRO A 57 -8.72 -2.71 2.95
N PRO A 58 -9.57 -2.12 3.80
CA PRO A 58 -9.16 -1.04 4.73
C PRO A 58 -8.19 -1.53 5.82
N ARG A 59 -8.11 -2.85 6.04
CA ARG A 59 -7.17 -3.51 6.94
C ARG A 59 -6.64 -4.80 6.32
N TRP A 60 -5.36 -5.09 6.53
CA TRP A 60 -4.71 -6.30 6.05
C TRP A 60 -3.85 -6.92 7.15
N GLN A 61 -4.16 -8.15 7.56
CA GLN A 61 -3.47 -8.86 8.66
C GLN A 61 -3.40 -8.07 9.98
N GLY A 62 -4.40 -7.21 10.23
CA GLY A 62 -4.49 -6.33 11.40
C GLY A 62 -3.81 -4.96 11.21
N ILE A 63 -3.17 -4.71 10.08
CA ILE A 63 -2.49 -3.45 9.77
C ILE A 63 -3.44 -2.54 8.96
N PRO A 64 -3.58 -1.25 9.31
CA PRO A 64 -4.33 -0.30 8.50
C PRO A 64 -3.77 -0.20 7.09
N VAL A 65 -4.67 -0.13 6.10
CA VAL A 65 -4.30 0.06 4.71
C VAL A 65 -5.00 1.31 4.21
N ARG A 66 -4.23 2.19 3.59
CA ARG A 66 -4.76 3.35 2.88
C ARG A 66 -4.40 3.27 1.41
N THR A 67 -5.25 3.82 0.56
CA THR A 67 -4.98 3.97 -0.86
C THR A 67 -4.50 5.38 -1.13
N GLN A 68 -3.43 5.52 -1.90
CA GLN A 68 -2.93 6.80 -2.36
C GLN A 68 -2.88 6.75 -3.88
N VAL A 69 -3.51 7.74 -4.52
CA VAL A 69 -3.37 7.89 -5.96
C VAL A 69 -2.01 8.49 -6.24
N GLY A 70 -1.10 7.63 -6.70
CA GLY A 70 0.24 8.01 -7.11
C GLY A 70 0.19 8.26 -8.60
N GLY A 71 0.03 9.52 -9.00
CA GLY A 71 0.27 9.89 -10.39
C GLY A 71 1.66 9.41 -10.78
N ILE A 72 1.73 8.61 -11.85
CA ILE A 72 2.98 8.14 -12.45
C ILE A 72 3.94 9.34 -12.53
N PRO A 73 5.22 9.24 -12.12
CA PRO A 73 6.16 10.29 -12.43
C PRO A 73 6.20 10.44 -13.95
N ARG A 74 5.61 11.52 -14.47
CA ARG A 74 5.87 11.95 -15.84
C ARG A 74 7.38 12.18 -15.89
N LYS A 75 8.11 11.32 -16.59
CA LYS A 75 9.46 11.63 -17.05
C LYS A 75 9.35 12.98 -17.77
N PHE A 76 9.87 14.03 -17.16
CA PHE A 76 10.33 15.20 -17.88
C PHE A 76 11.76 14.90 -18.36
#